data_AF-A0A7J6RQ88-F1
#
_entry.id   AF-A0A7J6RQ88-F1
#
_cell.length_a   1.000
_cell.length_b   1.000
_cell.length_c   1.000
_cell.angle_alpha   90.00
_cell.angle_beta   90.00
_cell.angle_gamma   90.00
#
_symmetry.space_group_name_H-M   'P 1'
#
loop_
_entity.id
_entity.type
_entity.pdbx_description
1 polymer ?
#
loop_
_entity_poly.entity_id
_entity_poly.type
_entity_poly.pdbx_seq_one_letter_code
_entity_poly.pdbx_strand_id
1 'polypeptide(L)'
;ESEADEAVPRESAFDEPTWENRKYCEQLVDHNLGESSPKFCQNYYSTEEFVDTAYQSPPPAIFMEVSNMEDADTDDVDAGMIHCAAALGAIPVYLEMRFFGKSLPIRHNFTADNLKRLFTHEQFIEDMHRLAAHLRNRILDRWKAPPKFVIFGNSLTG
;
A
#
# COMPACT_ATOMS: atom_id res chain seq x y z
N GLU A 1 47.36 -20.47 8.34
CA GLU A 1 45.95 -20.75 8.62
C GLU A 1 45.46 -19.59 9.48
N SER A 2 45.02 -18.47 8.87
CA SER A 2 43.63 -18.17 8.43
C SER A 2 42.66 -18.31 9.60
N GLU A 3 41.90 -17.30 10.02
CA GLU A 3 40.98 -16.51 9.21
C GLU A 3 40.98 -15.03 9.63
N ALA A 4 41.02 -14.14 8.65
CA ALA A 4 40.60 -12.77 8.82
C ALA A 4 39.06 -12.79 8.81
N ASP A 5 38.45 -12.36 9.90
CA ASP A 5 37.02 -12.04 9.99
C ASP A 5 36.78 -10.83 9.06
N GLU A 6 36.47 -11.10 7.79
CA GLU A 6 35.93 -10.10 6.89
C GLU A 6 34.56 -9.71 7.42
N ALA A 7 34.52 -8.56 8.12
CA ALA A 7 33.28 -7.90 8.49
C ALA A 7 32.46 -7.69 7.21
N VAL A 8 31.41 -8.49 7.06
CA VAL A 8 30.37 -8.32 6.04
C VAL A 8 29.94 -6.85 6.10
N PRO A 9 29.97 -6.10 4.99
CA PRO A 9 29.48 -4.74 4.97
C PRO A 9 28.03 -4.78 5.45
N ARG A 10 27.73 -4.09 6.55
CA ARG A 10 26.34 -3.83 6.97
C ARG A 10 25.64 -3.28 5.74
N GLU A 11 24.66 -4.03 5.26
CA GLU A 11 23.71 -3.60 4.25
C GLU A 11 23.34 -2.16 4.56
N SER A 12 23.51 -1.29 3.57
CA SER A 12 23.21 0.13 3.67
C SER A 12 21.83 0.26 4.31
N ALA A 13 21.78 0.90 5.48
CA ALA A 13 20.54 1.33 6.08
C ALA A 13 19.78 2.09 4.99
N PHE A 14 18.72 1.47 4.47
CA PHE A 14 17.69 2.18 3.74
C PHE A 14 17.14 3.19 4.74
N ASP A 15 17.28 4.48 4.46
CA ASP A 15 16.65 5.50 5.29
C ASP A 15 15.15 5.18 5.30
N GLU A 16 14.64 4.81 6.48
CA GLU A 16 13.23 4.47 6.68
C GLU A 16 12.34 5.59 6.12
N PRO A 17 11.27 5.28 5.36
CA PRO A 17 10.41 6.31 4.83
C PRO A 17 9.72 7.06 5.97
N THR A 18 10.20 8.26 6.25
CA THR A 18 9.67 9.10 7.33
C THR A 18 8.15 9.32 7.20
N TRP A 19 7.47 9.53 8.34
CA TRP A 19 6.02 9.69 8.46
C TRP A 19 5.36 10.75 7.54
N GLU A 20 6.16 11.58 6.86
CA GLU A 20 5.73 12.58 5.87
C GLU A 20 5.13 11.97 4.57
N ASN A 21 5.38 10.69 4.29
CA ASN A 21 4.90 10.02 3.08
C ASN A 21 3.52 9.36 3.19
N ARG A 22 2.84 9.50 4.33
CA ARG A 22 1.49 8.98 4.55
C ARG A 22 0.47 9.72 3.67
N LYS A 23 -0.29 8.97 2.88
CA LYS A 23 -1.35 9.45 1.98
C LYS A 23 -2.68 8.83 2.38
N TYR A 24 -3.77 9.38 1.84
CA TYR A 24 -5.12 8.93 2.14
C TYR A 24 -5.90 8.69 0.85
N CYS A 25 -6.65 7.59 0.82
CA CYS A 25 -7.67 7.32 -0.18
C CYS A 25 -9.05 7.40 0.49
N GLU A 26 -9.98 8.11 -0.15
CA GLU A 26 -11.36 8.11 0.29
C GLU A 26 -12.01 6.78 -0.10
N GLN A 27 -12.58 6.08 0.89
CA GLN A 27 -13.19 4.76 0.77
C GLN A 27 -14.63 4.79 1.23
N LEU A 28 -15.41 3.79 0.81
CA LEU A 28 -16.75 3.57 1.37
C LEU A 28 -16.66 2.76 2.66
N VAL A 29 -17.44 3.16 3.66
CA VAL A 29 -17.59 2.38 4.88
C VAL A 29 -18.13 0.99 4.55
N ASP A 30 -19.19 0.93 3.75
CA ASP A 30 -19.81 -0.30 3.25
C ASP A 30 -19.95 -0.24 1.72
N HIS A 31 -19.19 -1.05 1.00
CA HIS A 31 -19.25 -1.12 -0.47
C HIS A 31 -20.57 -1.71 -0.99
N ASN A 32 -21.31 -2.50 -0.20
CA ASN A 32 -22.60 -3.06 -0.60
C ASN A 32 -23.70 -1.99 -0.73
N LEU A 33 -23.51 -0.82 -0.11
CA LEU A 33 -24.41 0.33 -0.24
C LEU A 33 -24.05 1.23 -1.44
N GLY A 34 -22.95 0.92 -2.14
CA GLY A 34 -22.41 1.76 -3.21
C GLY A 34 -22.13 3.19 -2.77
N GLU A 35 -22.19 4.16 -3.70
CA GLU A 35 -21.89 5.58 -3.42
C GLU A 35 -22.82 6.25 -2.39
N SER A 36 -23.91 5.59 -1.97
CA SER A 36 -24.75 6.08 -0.88
C SER A 36 -24.14 5.83 0.51
N SER A 37 -23.11 4.98 0.57
CA SER A 37 -22.39 4.67 1.80
C SER A 37 -21.64 5.89 2.34
N PRO A 38 -21.59 6.08 3.67
CA PRO A 38 -20.66 7.02 4.28
C PRO A 38 -19.22 6.70 3.85
N LYS A 39 -18.35 7.70 3.92
CA LYS A 39 -16.96 7.57 3.49
C LYS A 39 -15.99 7.67 4.66
N PHE A 40 -14.85 7.02 4.55
CA PHE A 40 -13.74 7.14 5.48
C PHE A 40 -12.42 7.30 4.74
N CYS A 41 -11.40 7.82 5.43
CA CYS A 41 -10.05 7.93 4.87
C CYS A 41 -9.24 6.68 5.26
N GLN A 42 -8.80 5.93 4.26
CA GLN A 42 -7.88 4.81 4.44
C GLN A 42 -6.46 5.26 4.13
N ASN A 43 -5.52 4.93 5.00
CA ASN A 43 -4.12 5.28 4.85
C ASN A 43 -3.47 4.38 3.79
N TYR A 44 -2.54 4.96 3.05
CA TYR A 44 -1.55 4.21 2.31
C TYR A 44 -0.23 4.99 2.26
N TYR A 45 0.86 4.30 1.99
CA TYR A 45 2.18 4.88 1.79
C TYR A 45 2.63 4.59 0.37
N SER A 46 3.34 5.54 -0.24
CA SER A 46 4.00 5.28 -1.51
C SER A 46 5.12 6.27 -1.75
N THR A 47 6.15 5.85 -2.48
CA THR A 47 7.23 6.70 -2.95
C THR A 47 7.41 6.55 -4.45
N GLU A 48 7.82 7.64 -5.12
CA GLU A 48 8.20 7.63 -6.53
C GLU A 48 9.72 7.67 -6.72
N GLU A 49 10.49 7.52 -5.66
CA GLU A 49 11.96 7.65 -5.65
C GLU A 49 12.66 6.73 -6.66
N PHE A 50 12.12 5.52 -6.88
CA PHE A 50 12.69 4.56 -7.82
C PHE A 50 12.32 4.82 -9.28
N VAL A 51 11.39 5.75 -9.52
CA VAL A 51 10.94 6.07 -10.87
C VAL A 51 11.94 7.02 -11.52
N ASP A 52 12.49 6.63 -12.67
CA ASP A 52 13.24 7.56 -13.51
C ASP A 52 12.30 8.63 -14.08
N THR A 53 12.34 9.81 -13.47
CA THR A 53 11.47 10.94 -13.85
C THR A 53 11.78 11.50 -15.23
N ALA A 54 12.95 11.20 -15.82
CA ALA A 54 13.28 11.55 -17.19
C ALA A 54 12.54 10.64 -18.20
N TYR A 55 12.07 9.48 -17.76
CA TYR A 55 11.42 8.49 -18.61
C TYR A 55 9.90 8.44 -18.37
N GLN A 56 9.15 8.89 -19.37
CA GLN A 56 7.68 9.05 -19.28
C GLN A 56 6.89 7.93 -19.98
N SER A 57 7.53 6.90 -20.53
CA SER A 57 6.82 5.81 -21.22
C SER A 57 7.66 4.54 -21.35
N PRO A 58 7.18 3.37 -20.90
CA PRO A 58 5.86 3.14 -20.30
C PRO A 58 5.72 3.71 -18.88
N PRO A 59 4.48 3.88 -18.36
CA PRO A 59 4.27 4.26 -16.97
C PRO A 59 4.93 3.24 -16.02
N PRO A 60 5.45 3.68 -14.86
CA PRO A 60 5.97 2.76 -13.86
C PRO A 60 4.87 1.80 -13.41
N ALA A 61 5.25 0.55 -13.13
CA ALA A 61 4.37 -0.38 -12.47
C ALA A 61 4.09 0.09 -11.02
N ILE A 62 2.94 -0.30 -10.48
CA ILE A 62 2.63 -0.16 -9.06
C ILE A 62 2.80 -1.54 -8.43
N PHE A 63 3.66 -1.63 -7.42
CA PHE A 63 3.80 -2.81 -6.58
C PHE A 63 3.03 -2.52 -5.29
N MET A 64 1.94 -3.24 -5.08
CA MET A 64 1.03 -2.99 -3.97
C MET A 64 1.09 -4.13 -2.98
N GLU A 65 1.39 -3.81 -1.73
CA GLU A 65 1.25 -4.70 -0.59
C GLU A 65 0.18 -4.15 0.36
N VAL A 66 -0.45 -5.04 1.12
CA VAL A 66 -1.43 -4.67 2.14
C VAL A 66 -0.97 -5.12 3.51
N SER A 67 -1.13 -4.25 4.51
CA SER A 67 -0.67 -4.48 5.87
C SER A 67 -1.30 -5.71 6.53
N ASN A 68 -0.51 -6.47 7.29
CA ASN A 68 -0.96 -7.68 7.96
C ASN A 68 -1.58 -7.42 9.36
N MET A 69 -2.73 -6.73 9.39
CA MET A 69 -3.49 -6.45 10.62
C MET A 69 -2.79 -5.54 11.67
N GLU A 70 -1.89 -4.68 11.24
CA GLU A 70 -1.18 -3.73 12.10
C GLU A 70 -1.35 -2.31 11.57
N ASP A 71 -0.94 -1.31 12.37
CA ASP A 71 -0.75 0.03 11.84
C ASP A 71 0.19 -0.09 10.65
N ALA A 72 -0.13 0.56 9.54
CA ALA A 72 0.79 0.53 8.42
C ALA A 72 2.01 1.38 8.83
N ASP A 73 3.05 0.70 9.29
CA ASP A 73 4.39 1.23 9.49
C ASP A 73 5.29 0.75 8.36
N THR A 74 6.23 1.59 7.98
CA THR A 74 7.11 1.30 6.84
C THR A 74 8.15 0.24 7.17
N ASP A 75 8.37 -0.03 8.46
CA ASP A 75 9.31 -1.02 8.97
C ASP A 75 8.83 -2.47 8.73
N ASP A 76 7.53 -2.65 8.51
CA ASP A 76 6.88 -3.95 8.27
C ASP A 76 6.54 -4.19 6.80
N VAL A 77 7.03 -3.35 5.89
CA VAL A 77 6.87 -3.55 4.45
C VAL A 77 7.81 -4.67 4.01
N ASP A 78 7.35 -5.57 3.15
CA ASP A 78 8.18 -6.64 2.62
C ASP A 78 9.41 -6.04 1.91
N ALA A 79 10.58 -6.20 2.53
CA ALA A 79 11.85 -5.76 1.97
C ALA A 79 12.05 -6.30 0.55
N GLY A 80 11.55 -7.50 0.26
CA GLY A 80 11.53 -8.10 -1.06
C GLY A 80 10.70 -7.30 -2.08
N MET A 81 9.53 -6.80 -1.71
CA MET A 81 8.74 -5.90 -2.59
C MET A 81 9.53 -4.63 -2.88
N ILE A 82 10.11 -4.00 -1.86
CA ILE A 82 10.89 -2.76 -2.01
C ILE A 82 12.11 -2.97 -2.89
N HIS A 83 12.88 -4.06 -2.67
CA HIS A 83 14.02 -4.42 -3.52
C HIS A 83 13.60 -4.64 -4.98
N CYS A 84 12.49 -5.35 -5.21
CA CYS A 84 11.96 -5.54 -6.56
C CYS A 84 11.52 -4.22 -7.20
N ALA A 85 10.88 -3.33 -6.43
CA ALA A 85 10.44 -2.03 -6.92
C ALA A 85 11.63 -1.14 -7.31
N ALA A 86 12.67 -1.11 -6.48
CA ALA A 86 13.91 -0.39 -6.76
C ALA A 86 14.61 -0.92 -8.02
N ALA A 87 14.71 -2.25 -8.17
CA ALA A 87 15.36 -2.88 -9.32
C ALA A 87 14.61 -2.65 -10.64
N LEU A 88 13.28 -2.47 -10.59
CA LEU A 88 12.41 -2.38 -11.77
C LEU A 88 11.89 -0.98 -12.04
N GLY A 89 12.25 0.01 -11.22
CA GLY A 89 11.74 1.38 -11.31
C GLY A 89 10.22 1.47 -11.11
N ALA A 90 9.68 0.67 -10.18
CA ALA A 90 8.27 0.65 -9.84
C ALA A 90 7.94 1.57 -8.66
N ILE A 91 6.67 1.92 -8.51
CA ILE A 91 6.14 2.66 -7.36
C ILE A 91 5.65 1.63 -6.33
N PRO A 92 6.34 1.47 -5.18
CA PRO A 92 5.81 0.67 -4.09
C PRO A 92 4.64 1.42 -3.43
N VAL A 93 3.62 0.66 -3.06
CA VAL A 93 2.43 1.14 -2.36
C VAL A 93 2.14 0.17 -1.24
N TYR A 94 2.05 0.68 -0.02
CA TYR A 94 1.66 -0.09 1.15
C TYR A 94 0.31 0.42 1.65
N LEU A 95 -0.72 -0.43 1.61
CA LEU A 95 -2.08 -0.09 2.01
C LEU A 95 -2.33 -0.51 3.46
N GLU A 96 -2.84 0.38 4.28
CA GLU A 96 -3.32 0.03 5.63
C GLU A 96 -4.69 -0.65 5.52
N MET A 97 -4.81 -1.85 6.10
CA MET A 97 -6.04 -2.62 6.10
C MET A 97 -7.14 -1.90 6.88
N ARG A 98 -8.39 -1.94 6.39
CA ARG A 98 -9.54 -1.40 7.14
C ARG A 98 -9.61 -2.02 8.54
N PHE A 99 -10.02 -1.20 9.51
CA PHE A 99 -10.08 -1.54 10.94
C PHE A 99 -8.74 -1.60 11.69
N PHE A 100 -7.62 -1.35 11.01
CA PHE A 100 -6.30 -1.25 11.64
C PHE A 100 -5.73 0.17 11.52
N GLY A 101 -4.76 0.50 12.37
CA GLY A 101 -4.17 1.83 12.47
C GLY A 101 -5.17 2.96 12.52
N LYS A 102 -5.06 3.89 11.57
CA LYS A 102 -5.96 5.05 11.47
C LYS A 102 -7.05 4.87 10.42
N SER A 103 -7.07 3.73 9.73
CA SER A 103 -8.02 3.35 8.69
C SER A 103 -9.29 2.74 9.27
N LEU A 104 -10.04 3.54 10.02
CA LEU A 104 -11.23 3.10 10.76
C LEU A 104 -12.52 3.53 10.03
N PRO A 105 -13.28 2.61 9.42
CA PRO A 105 -14.54 2.93 8.73
C PRO A 105 -15.59 3.49 9.68
N ILE A 106 -15.60 3.01 10.92
CA ILE A 106 -16.49 3.49 11.98
C ILE A 106 -15.65 3.83 13.21
N ARG A 107 -15.75 5.06 13.68
CA ARG A 107 -15.09 5.49 14.91
C ARG A 107 -16.00 5.16 16.08
N HIS A 108 -15.55 4.30 16.98
CA HIS A 108 -16.19 3.96 18.26
C HIS A 108 -17.54 3.21 18.19
N ASN A 109 -17.90 2.57 17.06
CA ASN A 109 -19.14 1.80 16.91
C ASN A 109 -18.90 0.31 16.57
N PHE A 110 -18.03 -0.35 17.32
CA PHE A 110 -17.61 -1.75 17.08
C PHE A 110 -18.63 -2.77 17.60
N THR A 111 -19.87 -2.69 17.13
CA THR A 111 -20.88 -3.73 17.41
C THR A 111 -20.60 -4.99 16.60
N ALA A 112 -21.04 -6.15 17.11
CA ALA A 112 -20.89 -7.41 16.39
C ALA A 112 -21.51 -7.38 14.99
N ASP A 113 -22.64 -6.70 14.82
CA ASP A 113 -23.32 -6.58 13.53
C ASP A 113 -22.53 -5.71 12.54
N ASN A 114 -21.91 -4.62 13.03
CA ASN A 114 -21.04 -3.81 12.20
C ASN A 114 -19.78 -4.58 11.78
N LEU A 115 -19.14 -5.30 12.69
CA LEU A 115 -17.96 -6.10 12.36
C LEU A 115 -18.30 -7.20 11.35
N LYS A 116 -19.40 -7.94 11.54
CA LYS A 116 -19.85 -8.97 10.58
C LYS A 116 -20.11 -8.43 9.18
N ARG A 117 -20.56 -7.17 9.07
CA ARG A 117 -20.90 -6.54 7.79
C ARG A 117 -19.70 -5.87 7.13
N LEU A 118 -18.80 -5.29 7.92
CA LEU A 118 -17.77 -4.37 7.43
C LEU A 118 -16.36 -4.95 7.47
N PHE A 119 -16.09 -5.90 8.37
CA PHE A 119 -14.81 -6.59 8.49
C PHE A 119 -14.88 -7.93 7.75
N THR A 120 -15.05 -7.84 6.42
CA THR A 120 -15.12 -9.00 5.53
C THR A 120 -14.06 -8.90 4.44
N HIS A 121 -13.73 -10.05 3.84
CA HIS A 121 -12.76 -10.11 2.76
C HIS A 121 -13.25 -9.37 1.50
N GLU A 122 -14.56 -9.38 1.24
CA GLU A 122 -15.16 -8.67 0.11
C GLU A 122 -15.00 -7.15 0.26
N GLN A 123 -15.24 -6.62 1.46
CA GLN A 123 -15.03 -5.19 1.73
C GLN A 123 -13.56 -4.78 1.55
N PHE A 124 -12.65 -5.67 1.94
CA PHE A 124 -11.22 -5.47 1.78
C PHE A 124 -10.77 -5.47 0.31
N ILE A 125 -11.25 -6.42 -0.50
CA ILE A 125 -10.99 -6.44 -1.95
C ILE A 125 -11.50 -5.15 -2.61
N GLU A 126 -12.69 -4.69 -2.23
CA GLU A 126 -13.25 -3.47 -2.79
C GLU A 126 -12.50 -2.20 -2.37
N ASP A 127 -11.93 -2.16 -1.16
CA ASP A 127 -11.00 -1.10 -0.77
C ASP A 127 -9.77 -1.08 -1.70
N MET A 128 -9.19 -2.25 -2.01
CA MET A 128 -8.05 -2.37 -2.94
C MET A 128 -8.42 -1.93 -4.35
N HIS A 129 -9.59 -2.32 -4.86
CA HIS A 129 -10.08 -1.87 -6.16
C HIS A 129 -10.22 -0.35 -6.23
N ARG A 130 -10.78 0.28 -5.19
CA ARG A 130 -10.90 1.74 -5.11
C ARG A 130 -9.54 2.42 -5.04
N LEU A 131 -8.60 1.89 -4.27
CA LEU A 131 -7.23 2.44 -4.23
C LEU A 131 -6.56 2.31 -5.60
N ALA A 132 -6.68 1.15 -6.25
CA ALA A 132 -6.11 0.94 -7.59
C ALA A 132 -6.70 1.92 -8.61
N ALA A 133 -8.01 2.20 -8.54
CA ALA A 133 -8.66 3.22 -9.37
C ALA A 133 -8.15 4.63 -9.05
N HIS A 134 -8.03 4.99 -7.76
CA HIS A 134 -7.47 6.26 -7.31
C HIS A 134 -6.04 6.48 -7.84
N LEU A 135 -5.17 5.48 -7.70
CA LEU A 135 -3.78 5.54 -8.16
C LEU A 135 -3.68 5.55 -9.69
N ARG A 136 -4.50 4.75 -10.37
CA ARG A 136 -4.56 4.75 -11.84
C ARG A 136 -4.88 6.13 -12.38
N ASN A 137 -5.85 6.84 -11.80
CA ASN A 137 -6.19 8.20 -12.23
C ASN A 137 -5.01 9.15 -12.05
N ARG A 138 -4.32 9.09 -10.90
CA ARG A 138 -3.11 9.90 -10.65
C ARG A 138 -1.99 9.63 -11.65
N ILE A 139 -1.75 8.37 -12.01
CA ILE A 139 -0.71 8.00 -12.99
C ILE A 139 -1.15 8.35 -14.42
N LEU A 140 -2.42 8.13 -14.79
CA LEU A 140 -2.94 8.51 -16.11
C LEU A 140 -2.76 9.99 -16.39
N ASP A 141 -2.95 10.85 -15.40
CA ASP A 141 -2.80 12.30 -15.56
C ASP A 141 -1.38 12.69 -15.97
N ARG A 142 -0.35 11.99 -15.47
CA ARG A 142 1.07 12.29 -15.74
C ARG A 142 1.67 11.47 -16.90
N TRP A 143 1.37 10.18 -17.03
CA TRP A 143 1.98 9.28 -18.02
C TRP A 143 1.08 8.93 -19.21
N LYS A 144 -0.17 9.40 -19.24
CA LYS A 144 -1.15 9.20 -20.34
C LYS A 144 -1.41 7.73 -20.73
N ALA A 145 -1.00 6.80 -19.88
CA ALA A 145 -1.21 5.37 -20.02
C ALA A 145 -1.42 4.75 -18.63
N PRO A 146 -2.24 3.68 -18.52
CA PRO A 146 -2.52 3.07 -17.23
C PRO A 146 -1.30 2.29 -16.71
N PRO A 147 -0.99 2.36 -15.40
CA PRO A 147 0.04 1.53 -14.80
C PRO A 147 -0.40 0.06 -14.78
N LYS A 148 0.58 -0.83 -14.74
CA LYS A 148 0.38 -2.24 -14.36
C LYS A 148 0.43 -2.35 -12.84
N PHE A 149 -0.38 -3.24 -12.27
CA PHE A 149 -0.37 -3.53 -10.84
C PHE A 149 0.21 -4.94 -10.62
N VAL A 150 1.09 -5.06 -9.64
CA VAL A 150 1.55 -6.34 -9.08
C VAL A 150 1.20 -6.31 -7.60
N ILE A 151 0.45 -7.32 -7.14
CA ILE A 151 0.01 -7.40 -5.75
C ILE A 151 0.94 -8.37 -5.02
N PHE A 152 1.49 -7.91 -3.90
CA PHE A 152 2.26 -8.67 -2.94
C PHE A 152 1.35 -8.92 -1.74
N GLY A 153 1.36 -10.16 -1.26
CA GLY A 153 0.59 -10.56 -0.10
C GLY A 153 1.46 -11.44 0.78
N ASN A 154 1.38 -11.21 2.09
CA ASN A 154 2.01 -12.03 3.09
C ASN A 154 0.94 -12.58 4.05
N SER A 155 1.07 -13.86 4.41
CA SER A 155 0.17 -14.56 5.32
C SER A 155 -1.31 -14.39 4.96
N LEU A 156 -2.09 -13.64 5.74
CA LEU A 156 -3.52 -13.42 5.53
C LEU A 156 -3.86 -12.72 4.19
N THR A 157 -2.92 -11.92 3.67
CA THR A 157 -3.15 -11.07 2.49
C THR A 157 -2.72 -11.72 1.17
N GLY A 158 -2.09 -12.91 1.21
CA GLY A 158 -1.62 -13.68 0.05
C GLY A 158 -2.64 -14.64 -0.56
#